data_AF-A8A9C9-F1
#
_entry.id   AF-A8A9C9-F1
#
_cell.length_a   1.000
_cell.length_b   1.000
_cell.length_c   1.000
_cell.angle_alpha   90.00
_cell.angle_beta   90.00
_cell.angle_gamma   90.00
#
_symmetry.space_group_name_H-M   'P 1'
#
loop_
_entity.id
_entity.type
_entity.pdbx_description
1 polymer ?
#
loop_
_entity_poly.entity_id
_entity_poly.type
_entity_poly.pdbx_seq_one_letter_code
_entity_poly.pdbx_strand_id
1 'polypeptide(L)'
;MAGGKRVLPVALFSLGPNEMLILLIFAILLIFGPSKIPELARSIGVAVREFKKAAEGEYSEEVEVKKGTSSEGVSDEELKALAKKLGISTEGKSAEELKKEILEVAKKEGLTGEKKEEGS
;
A
#
# COMPACT_ATOMS: atom_id res chain seq x y z
N MET A 1 16.88 -20.95 -56.84
CA MET A 1 16.95 -19.75 -55.98
C MET A 1 15.54 -19.50 -55.45
N ALA A 2 15.18 -20.10 -54.31
CA ALA A 2 13.81 -20.09 -53.78
C ALA A 2 13.67 -18.98 -52.73
N GLY A 3 12.98 -17.91 -53.08
CA GLY A 3 12.66 -16.81 -52.17
C GLY A 3 11.53 -17.20 -51.22
N GLY A 4 11.88 -17.60 -49.99
CA GLY A 4 10.93 -17.78 -48.91
C GLY A 4 10.30 -16.44 -48.53
N LYS A 5 9.03 -16.24 -48.89
CA LYS A 5 8.24 -15.09 -48.47
C LYS A 5 8.08 -15.18 -46.95
N ARG A 6 8.79 -14.32 -46.21
CA ARG A 6 8.62 -14.17 -44.76
C ARG A 6 7.24 -13.59 -44.51
N VAL A 7 6.28 -14.47 -44.21
CA VAL A 7 4.97 -14.07 -43.71
C VAL A 7 5.14 -13.63 -42.26
N LEU A 8 5.25 -12.33 -42.04
CA LEU A 8 5.03 -11.79 -40.70
C LEU A 8 3.58 -12.12 -40.30
N PRO A 9 3.34 -12.59 -39.07
CA PRO A 9 2.01 -13.01 -38.66
C PRO A 9 1.09 -11.78 -38.61
N VAL A 10 0.34 -11.55 -39.68
CA VAL A 10 -0.69 -10.51 -39.83
C VAL A 10 -1.75 -10.60 -38.71
N ALA A 11 -1.84 -11.74 -38.03
CA ALA A 11 -2.72 -11.96 -36.89
C ALA A 11 -2.52 -10.96 -35.73
N LEU A 12 -1.31 -10.43 -35.51
CA LEU A 12 -1.07 -9.49 -34.39
C LEU A 12 -1.64 -8.09 -34.65
N PHE A 13 -1.76 -7.68 -35.92
CA PHE A 13 -2.31 -6.38 -36.30
C PHE A 13 -3.82 -6.39 -36.57
N SER A 14 -4.47 -7.55 -36.42
CA SER A 14 -5.92 -7.68 -36.59
C SER A 14 -6.72 -7.39 -35.30
N LEU A 15 -6.03 -7.08 -34.20
CA LEU A 15 -6.65 -6.69 -32.94
C LEU A 15 -7.14 -5.24 -33.04
N GLY A 16 -8.41 -5.02 -32.75
CA GLY A 16 -9.01 -3.69 -32.81
C GLY A 16 -8.50 -2.76 -31.69
N PRO A 17 -8.88 -1.47 -31.76
CA PRO A 17 -8.49 -0.47 -30.76
C PRO A 17 -8.92 -0.84 -29.33
N ASN A 18 -10.04 -1.56 -29.19
CA ASN A 18 -10.58 -1.96 -27.89
C ASN A 18 -9.73 -3.07 -27.26
N GLU A 19 -9.37 -4.09 -28.04
CA GLU A 19 -8.51 -5.20 -27.60
C GLU A 19 -7.12 -4.69 -27.21
N MET A 20 -6.59 -3.71 -27.97
CA MET A 20 -5.33 -3.05 -27.65
C MET A 20 -5.41 -2.28 -26.33
N LEU A 21 -6.50 -1.56 -26.07
CA LEU A 21 -6.69 -0.82 -24.82
C LEU A 21 -6.77 -1.76 -23.61
N ILE A 22 -7.50 -2.87 -23.73
CA ILE A 22 -7.61 -3.88 -22.69
C ILE A 22 -6.25 -4.49 -22.38
N LEU A 23 -5.48 -4.88 -23.40
CA LEU A 23 -4.13 -5.42 -23.23
C LEU A 23 -3.19 -4.43 -22.55
N LEU A 24 -3.27 -3.14 -22.91
CA LEU A 24 -2.48 -2.08 -22.29
C LEU A 24 -2.79 -1.94 -20.80
N ILE A 25 -4.06 -1.83 -20.44
CA ILE A 25 -4.49 -1.73 -19.04
C ILE A 25 -4.05 -2.98 -18.29
N PHE A 26 -4.24 -4.16 -18.87
CA PHE A 26 -3.85 -5.42 -18.25
C PHE A 26 -2.34 -5.48 -18.01
N ALA A 27 -1.51 -5.07 -18.97
CA ALA A 27 -0.06 -5.00 -18.82
C ALA A 27 0.35 -4.05 -17.68
N ILE A 28 -0.27 -2.87 -17.58
CA ILE A 28 -0.03 -1.90 -16.49
C ILE A 28 -0.44 -2.52 -15.15
N LEU A 29 -1.58 -3.20 -15.08
CA LEU A 29 -2.06 -3.86 -13.87
C LEU A 29 -1.17 -5.04 -13.44
N LEU A 30 -0.54 -5.75 -14.37
CA LEU A 30 0.40 -6.83 -14.02
C LEU A 30 1.71 -6.28 -13.43
N ILE A 31 2.21 -5.16 -13.97
CA ILE A 31 3.47 -4.56 -13.51
C ILE A 31 3.27 -3.83 -12.17
N PHE A 32 2.23 -3.00 -12.10
CA PHE A 32 2.00 -2.11 -10.95
C PHE A 32 1.00 -2.68 -9.94
N GLY A 33 0.17 -3.64 -10.33
CA GLY A 33 -0.89 -4.18 -9.49
C GLY A 33 -2.17 -3.32 -9.49
N PRO A 34 -3.32 -3.93 -9.18
CA PRO A 34 -4.61 -3.22 -9.17
C PRO A 34 -4.71 -2.15 -8.08
N SER A 35 -3.95 -2.28 -6.99
CA SER A 35 -3.98 -1.34 -5.88
C SER A 35 -3.27 -0.02 -6.16
N LYS A 36 -2.38 0.04 -7.16
CA LYS A 36 -1.60 1.26 -7.46
C LYS A 36 -2.41 2.34 -8.17
N ILE A 37 -3.36 1.95 -9.04
CA ILE A 37 -4.25 2.90 -9.71
C ILE A 37 -5.09 3.73 -8.71
N PRO A 38 -5.81 3.14 -7.73
CA PRO A 38 -6.56 3.91 -6.76
C PRO A 38 -5.68 4.73 -5.80
N GLU A 39 -4.47 4.24 -5.49
CA GLU A 39 -3.50 4.98 -4.68
C GLU A 39 -3.03 6.26 -5.40
N LEU A 40 -2.65 6.13 -6.68
CA LEU A 40 -2.27 7.27 -7.52
C LEU A 40 -3.43 8.25 -7.70
N ALA A 41 -4.63 7.75 -7.99
CA ALA A 41 -5.82 8.58 -8.14
C ALA A 41 -6.13 9.40 -6.88
N ARG A 42 -5.99 8.80 -5.68
CA ARG A 42 -6.16 9.52 -4.41
C ARG A 42 -5.11 10.62 -4.23
N SER A 43 -3.84 10.33 -4.48
CA SER A 43 -2.76 11.31 -4.34
C SER A 43 -2.92 12.49 -5.30
N ILE A 44 -3.27 12.21 -6.56
CA ILE A 44 -3.55 13.24 -7.57
C ILE A 44 -4.80 14.02 -7.19
N GLY A 45 -5.85 13.37 -6.72
CA GLY A 45 -7.09 14.04 -6.28
C GLY A 45 -6.85 15.01 -5.13
N VAL A 46 -6.03 14.63 -4.14
CA VAL A 46 -5.61 15.53 -3.05
C VAL A 46 -4.80 16.71 -3.61
N ALA A 47 -3.81 16.44 -4.46
CA ALA A 47 -2.99 17.50 -5.06
C ALA A 47 -3.84 18.50 -5.88
N VAL A 48 -4.77 18.01 -6.70
CA VAL A 48 -5.68 18.85 -7.49
C VAL A 48 -6.61 19.66 -6.59
N ARG A 49 -7.14 19.06 -5.51
CA ARG A 49 -8.00 19.76 -4.54
C ARG A 49 -7.26 20.90 -3.85
N GLU A 50 -6.04 20.65 -3.36
CA GLU A 50 -5.24 21.67 -2.69
C GLU A 50 -4.78 22.74 -3.67
N PHE A 51 -4.43 22.37 -4.91
CA PHE A 51 -4.15 23.35 -5.97
C PHE A 51 -5.34 24.28 -6.21
N LYS A 52 -6.57 23.72 -6.25
CA LYS A 52 -7.79 24.51 -6.43
C LYS A 52 -8.05 25.46 -5.26
N LYS A 53 -7.92 24.97 -4.01
CA LYS A 53 -8.06 25.81 -2.81
C LYS A 53 -7.04 26.95 -2.77
N ALA A 54 -5.78 26.65 -3.08
CA ALA A 54 -4.72 27.64 -3.15
C ALA A 54 -4.99 28.68 -4.26
N ALA A 55 -5.49 28.25 -5.42
CA ALA A 55 -5.91 29.14 -6.50
C ALA A 55 -7.11 30.03 -6.12
N GLU A 56 -7.98 29.55 -5.22
CA GLU A 56 -9.13 30.29 -4.67
C GLU A 56 -8.75 31.17 -3.45
N GLY A 57 -7.48 31.17 -3.03
CA GLY A 57 -6.96 31.97 -1.92
C GLY A 57 -7.21 31.37 -0.53
N GLU A 58 -7.74 30.15 -0.45
CA GLU A 58 -7.91 29.40 0.80
C GLU A 58 -6.65 28.56 1.07
N TYR A 59 -5.79 29.06 1.95
CA TYR A 59 -4.68 28.28 2.49
C TYR A 59 -5.18 27.42 3.65
N SER A 60 -5.35 26.13 3.41
CA SER A 60 -5.64 25.13 4.45
C SER A 60 -4.38 24.31 4.69
N GLU A 61 -3.83 24.34 5.91
CA GLU A 61 -2.58 23.65 6.26
C GLU A 61 -2.78 22.17 6.67
N GLU A 62 -3.87 21.55 6.23
CA GLU A 62 -4.25 20.20 6.67
C GLU A 62 -4.17 19.19 5.52
N VAL A 63 -3.02 18.53 5.40
CA VAL A 63 -2.80 17.45 4.44
C VAL A 63 -3.11 16.11 5.11
N GLU A 64 -4.39 15.76 5.20
CA GLU A 64 -4.78 14.38 5.50
C GLU A 64 -4.71 13.52 4.23
N VAL A 65 -3.55 12.91 4.00
CA VAL A 65 -3.47 11.76 3.09
C VAL A 65 -4.10 10.59 3.84
N LYS A 66 -5.41 10.38 3.64
CA LYS A 66 -6.03 9.09 3.97
C LYS A 66 -5.39 8.04 3.06
N LYS A 67 -4.28 7.47 3.52
CA LYS A 67 -3.70 6.25 2.98
C LYS A 67 -4.86 5.28 2.96
N GLY A 68 -5.35 4.96 1.76
CA GLY A 68 -6.21 3.80 1.63
C GLY A 68 -5.34 2.57 1.72
N THR A 69 -4.85 2.32 2.93
CA THR A 69 -4.66 0.99 3.45
C THR A 69 -6.02 0.32 3.32
N SER A 70 -6.07 -0.76 2.55
CA SER A 70 -7.05 -1.79 2.83
C SER A 70 -6.90 -2.11 4.32
N SER A 71 -7.86 -1.67 5.14
CA SER A 71 -8.02 -2.03 6.55
C SER A 71 -6.84 -1.70 7.47
N GLU A 72 -6.82 -0.48 8.04
CA GLU A 72 -6.13 -0.23 9.32
C GLU A 72 -6.92 -0.84 10.48
N GLY A 73 -6.66 -2.11 10.68
CA GLY A 73 -6.58 -2.76 11.98
C GLY A 73 -5.45 -3.76 11.83
N VAL A 74 -4.43 -3.72 12.69
CA VAL A 74 -3.45 -4.82 12.77
C VAL A 74 -4.28 -6.11 12.84
N SER A 75 -4.11 -7.00 11.86
CA SER A 75 -4.95 -8.20 11.76
C SER A 75 -4.80 -9.03 13.04
N ASP A 76 -5.89 -9.65 13.48
CA ASP A 76 -5.87 -10.50 14.68
C ASP A 76 -4.81 -11.60 14.55
N GLU A 77 -4.51 -12.01 13.32
CA GLU A 77 -3.46 -12.95 12.94
C GLU A 77 -2.06 -12.41 13.24
N GLU A 78 -1.77 -11.14 12.88
CA GLU A 78 -0.48 -10.49 13.16
C GLU A 78 -0.27 -10.27 14.66
N LEU A 79 -1.33 -9.87 15.39
CA LEU A 79 -1.27 -9.73 16.85
C LEU A 79 -1.00 -11.06 17.54
N LYS A 80 -1.66 -12.14 17.08
CA LYS A 80 -1.44 -13.50 17.60
C LYS A 80 -0.04 -14.03 17.26
N ALA A 81 0.46 -13.74 16.06
CA ALA A 81 1.81 -14.14 15.66
C ALA A 81 2.90 -13.46 16.51
N LEU A 82 2.74 -12.15 16.79
CA LEU A 82 3.64 -11.40 17.67
C LEU A 82 3.54 -11.87 19.13
N ALA A 83 2.33 -12.07 19.65
CA ALA A 83 2.11 -12.62 20.99
C ALA A 83 2.80 -13.98 21.17
N LYS A 84 2.63 -14.90 20.21
CA LYS A 84 3.26 -16.22 20.23
C LYS A 84 4.79 -16.14 20.21
N LYS A 85 5.36 -15.20 19.43
CA LYS A 85 6.81 -14.97 19.34
C LYS A 85 7.38 -14.39 20.64
N LEU A 86 6.57 -13.62 21.38
CA LEU A 86 6.90 -13.05 22.68
C LEU A 86 6.53 -13.99 23.85
N GLY A 87 6.02 -15.18 23.59
CA GLY A 87 5.61 -16.13 24.63
C GLY A 87 4.33 -15.75 25.39
N ILE A 88 3.54 -14.81 24.86
CA ILE A 88 2.29 -14.33 25.45
C ILE A 88 1.16 -15.29 25.08
N SER A 89 0.39 -15.75 26.07
CA SER A 89 -0.78 -16.61 25.83
C SER A 89 -1.88 -15.85 25.09
N THR A 90 -2.30 -16.36 23.93
CA THR A 90 -3.33 -15.80 23.06
C THR A 90 -4.74 -16.32 23.36
N GLU A 91 -4.90 -17.24 24.32
CA GLU A 91 -6.17 -17.89 24.62
C GLU A 91 -7.00 -17.03 25.58
N GLY A 92 -8.19 -16.61 25.14
CA GLY A 92 -9.16 -15.88 25.96
C GLY A 92 -8.95 -14.36 26.08
N LYS A 93 -7.97 -13.77 25.39
CA LYS A 93 -7.66 -12.33 25.44
C LYS A 93 -8.21 -11.58 24.22
N SER A 94 -8.73 -10.38 24.44
CA SER A 94 -9.17 -9.48 23.36
C SER A 94 -7.96 -8.92 22.57
N ALA A 95 -8.15 -8.56 21.31
CA ALA A 95 -7.12 -7.94 20.47
C ALA A 95 -6.54 -6.67 21.11
N GLU A 96 -7.36 -5.90 21.83
CA GLU A 96 -6.97 -4.70 22.59
C GLU A 96 -6.03 -5.03 23.76
N GLU A 97 -6.30 -6.13 24.48
CA GLU A 97 -5.50 -6.57 25.61
C GLU A 97 -4.15 -7.13 25.16
N LEU A 98 -4.16 -7.92 24.07
CA LEU A 98 -2.95 -8.43 23.45
C LEU A 98 -2.05 -7.28 22.96
N LYS A 99 -2.61 -6.24 22.32
CA LYS A 99 -1.84 -5.06 21.92
C LYS A 99 -1.15 -4.40 23.12
N LYS A 100 -1.88 -4.20 24.22
CA LYS A 100 -1.35 -3.55 25.42
C LYS A 100 -0.24 -4.37 26.08
N GLU A 101 -0.41 -5.68 26.16
CA GLU A 101 0.55 -6.59 26.79
C GLU A 101 1.81 -6.78 25.92
N ILE A 102 1.66 -6.87 24.60
CA ILE A 102 2.78 -6.87 23.64
C ILE A 102 3.59 -5.58 23.77
N LEU A 103 2.94 -4.42 23.87
CA LEU A 103 3.63 -3.14 24.04
C LEU A 103 4.34 -3.04 25.40
N GLU A 104 3.75 -3.58 26.46
CA GLU A 104 4.35 -3.58 27.79
C GLU A 104 5.60 -4.48 27.85
N VAL A 105 5.53 -5.68 27.25
CA VAL A 105 6.66 -6.60 27.13
C VAL A 105 7.75 -6.00 26.24
N ALA A 106 7.40 -5.44 25.08
CA ALA A 106 8.36 -4.79 24.19
C ALA A 106 9.08 -3.60 24.87
N LYS A 107 8.39 -2.87 25.75
CA LYS A 107 8.97 -1.77 26.53
C LYS A 107 9.90 -2.28 27.65
N LYS A 108 9.55 -3.40 28.30
CA LYS A 108 10.40 -4.06 29.31
C LYS A 108 11.66 -4.70 28.72
N GLU A 109 11.55 -5.25 27.52
CA GLU A 109 12.67 -5.88 26.78
C GLU A 109 13.58 -4.87 26.06
N GLY A 110 13.32 -3.56 26.19
CA GLY A 110 14.25 -2.51 25.72
C GLY A 110 14.36 -2.36 24.19
N LEU A 111 13.42 -2.89 23.41
CA LEU A 111 13.43 -2.79 21.94
C LEU A 111 12.86 -1.46 21.39
N THR A 112 12.35 -0.58 22.24
CA THR A 112 12.10 0.82 21.88
C THR A 112 13.23 1.66 22.44
N GLY A 113 14.16 2.07 21.58
CA GLY A 113 15.36 2.81 21.94
C GLY A 113 15.03 4.17 22.55
N GLU A 114 14.92 4.21 23.88
CA GLU A 114 15.36 5.38 24.64
C GLU A 114 16.84 5.19 24.94
N LYS A 115 17.68 5.62 23.99
CA LYS A 115 19.06 5.97 24.30
C LYS A 115 18.99 7.21 25.18
N LYS A 116 18.89 6.99 26.50
CA LYS A 116 19.04 8.03 27.51
C LYS A 116 20.50 8.51 27.45
N GLU A 117 20.76 9.51 26.62
CA GLU A 117 21.96 10.34 26.77
C GLU A 117 21.70 11.33 27.90
N GLU A 118 21.93 10.86 29.12
CA GLU A 118 22.25 11.70 30.27
C GLU A 118 23.73 11.47 30.64
N GLY A 119 24.54 12.52 30.51
CA GLY A 119 25.57 12.85 31.49
C GLY A 119 26.95 12.19 31.37
N SER A 120 27.86 12.84 30.65
CA SER A 120 29.14 13.39 31.19
C SER A 120 29.83 14.25 30.17
#